data_AF-A0A7G9QKV4-F1
#
_entry.id   AF-A0A7G9QKV4-F1
#
_cell.length_a   1.000
_cell.length_b   1.000
_cell.length_c   1.000
_cell.angle_alpha   90.00
_cell.angle_beta   90.00
_cell.angle_gamma   90.00
#
_symmetry.space_group_name_H-M   'P 1'
#
loop_
_entity.id
_entity.type
_entity.pdbx_description
1 polymer ?
#
loop_
_entity_poly.entity_id
_entity_poly.type
_entity_poly.pdbx_seq_one_letter_code
_entity_poly.pdbx_strand_id
1 'polypeptide(L)'
;MRIFLDAATKQISAEIIEVLPDPIALQLGKIKNLQSFTGKVFRYDLGYRFKGGSIISAGKTTGEIRPGPAPMSDLLMGKLQNPNLKGSSPKDPLMLITESCGWSQEWYIDGEGGLTIHSYMSCSYNFYQDMMWSISDDFGGGGGGGEYYYEYGSGGSGSTGPVNPAVPEPSNLPMEDAKPVDPKKMMDCFSLITTPNAAFTVRVLVLEPFAGTSFNVGPNSFGHVAIQLSKTGNGQTITQTMGLYPTGTGIDKLESRGQILDNGDMRYELSATYAVTGETFGKLINYISGERKDYHFTDFNCASYVYQAGQAAGIPIPNPITPVGISGPGGAGFADTPAGMAAALREQKFKNPAMDLNQGGGTIGPSKGPCK
;
A
#
# COMPACT_ATOMS: atom_id res chain seq x y z
N MET A 1 -11.84 -11.16 25.50
CA MET A 1 -13.10 -11.93 25.64
C MET A 1 -14.13 -11.05 26.34
N ARG A 2 -15.38 -11.05 25.86
CA ARG A 2 -16.50 -10.31 26.46
C ARG A 2 -17.60 -11.31 26.79
N ILE A 3 -18.09 -11.28 28.03
CA ILE A 3 -19.15 -12.16 28.52
C ILE A 3 -20.40 -11.29 28.71
N PHE A 4 -21.52 -11.78 28.22
CA PHE A 4 -22.82 -11.15 28.34
C PHE A 4 -23.76 -12.13 29.04
N LEU A 5 -24.59 -11.62 29.94
CA LEU A 5 -25.75 -12.33 30.44
C LEU A 5 -26.97 -11.70 29.79
N ASP A 6 -27.65 -12.46 28.93
CA ASP A 6 -28.90 -12.01 28.35
C ASP A 6 -29.94 -11.83 29.47
N ALA A 7 -30.45 -10.60 29.61
CA ALA A 7 -31.29 -10.24 30.76
C ALA A 7 -32.63 -10.99 30.77
N ALA A 8 -33.15 -11.36 29.59
CA ALA A 8 -34.46 -11.99 29.42
C ALA A 8 -34.37 -13.52 29.56
N THR A 9 -33.39 -14.14 28.91
CA THR A 9 -33.23 -15.59 28.84
C THR A 9 -32.31 -16.15 29.93
N LYS A 10 -31.55 -15.27 30.62
CA LYS A 10 -30.47 -15.64 31.55
C LYS A 10 -29.39 -16.52 30.92
N GLN A 11 -29.32 -16.59 29.60
CA GLN A 11 -28.25 -17.30 28.92
C GLN A 11 -26.98 -16.47 28.96
N ILE A 12 -25.87 -17.14 29.28
CA ILE A 12 -24.55 -16.54 29.16
C ILE A 12 -24.12 -16.73 27.71
N SER A 13 -23.88 -15.62 27.02
CA SER A 13 -23.17 -15.63 25.75
C SER A 13 -21.78 -15.02 25.95
N ALA A 14 -20.82 -15.47 25.15
CA ALA A 14 -19.49 -14.89 25.18
C ALA A 14 -18.96 -14.75 23.76
N GLU A 15 -18.18 -13.69 23.58
CA GLU A 15 -17.53 -13.36 22.32
C GLU A 15 -16.02 -13.21 22.55
N ILE A 16 -15.25 -13.74 21.61
CA ILE A 16 -13.83 -13.51 21.53
C ILE A 16 -13.65 -12.18 20.78
N ILE A 17 -12.90 -11.27 21.39
CA ILE A 17 -12.57 -9.97 20.80
C ILE A 17 -11.09 -10.00 20.49
N GLU A 18 -10.77 -9.78 19.23
CA GLU A 18 -9.41 -9.59 18.75
C GLU A 18 -9.24 -8.12 18.35
N VAL A 19 -8.20 -7.48 18.86
CA VAL A 19 -7.92 -6.06 18.62
C VAL A 19 -6.60 -5.99 17.90
N LEU A 20 -6.61 -5.44 16.69
CA LEU A 20 -5.41 -5.15 15.91
C LEU A 20 -5.22 -3.64 15.89
N PRO A 21 -4.33 -3.08 16.73
CA PRO A 21 -4.00 -1.67 16.69
C PRO A 21 -3.45 -1.29 15.32
N ASP A 22 -3.72 -0.06 14.89
CA ASP A 22 -2.97 0.50 13.77
C ASP A 22 -1.47 0.54 14.17
N PRO A 23 -0.58 -0.08 13.37
CA PRO A 23 0.81 -0.26 13.76
C PRO A 23 1.54 1.08 13.92
N ILE A 24 1.11 2.12 13.21
CA ILE A 24 1.72 3.44 13.20
C ILE A 24 1.29 4.19 14.47
N ALA A 25 -0.02 4.20 14.74
CA ALA A 25 -0.55 4.78 15.97
C ALA A 25 0.02 4.10 17.23
N LEU A 26 0.28 2.79 17.16
CA LEU A 26 0.94 2.05 18.23
C LEU A 26 2.42 2.45 18.36
N GLN A 27 3.18 2.49 17.27
CA GLN A 27 4.59 2.89 17.27
C GLN A 27 4.81 4.32 17.74
N LEU A 28 3.91 5.25 17.36
CA LEU A 28 3.94 6.66 17.76
C LEU A 28 3.42 6.89 19.20
N GLY A 29 3.01 5.84 19.91
CA GLY A 29 2.46 5.96 21.28
C GLY A 29 1.17 6.78 21.36
N LYS A 30 0.40 6.84 20.27
CA LYS A 30 -0.86 7.61 20.19
C LYS A 30 -2.03 6.89 20.84
N ILE A 31 -1.96 5.56 20.93
CA ILE A 31 -2.97 4.73 21.59
C ILE A 31 -2.71 4.76 23.10
N LYS A 32 -3.36 5.70 23.80
CA LYS A 32 -3.23 5.86 25.25
C LYS A 32 -4.43 5.27 26.01
N ASN A 33 -5.59 5.23 25.35
CA ASN A 33 -6.87 4.78 25.90
C ASN A 33 -7.84 4.46 24.76
N LEU A 34 -9.06 4.01 25.09
CA LEU A 34 -10.10 3.67 24.12
C LEU A 34 -10.50 4.87 23.23
N GLN A 35 -10.45 6.09 23.77
CA GLN A 35 -10.80 7.31 23.03
C GLN A 35 -9.73 7.71 22.00
N SER A 36 -8.53 7.18 22.10
CA SER A 36 -7.41 7.43 21.18
C SER A 36 -7.04 6.20 20.35
N PHE A 37 -7.82 5.12 20.46
CA PHE A 37 -7.57 3.90 19.71
C PHE A 37 -7.84 4.13 18.21
N THR A 38 -6.86 3.77 17.40
CA THR A 38 -6.98 3.63 15.95
C THR A 38 -6.58 2.21 15.60
N GLY A 39 -7.38 1.50 14.81
CA GLY A 39 -7.16 0.10 14.46
C GLY A 39 -8.44 -0.66 14.11
N LYS A 40 -8.37 -1.98 14.16
CA LYS A 40 -9.47 -2.90 13.81
C LYS A 40 -9.85 -3.72 15.04
N VAL A 41 -11.14 -3.98 15.21
CA VAL A 41 -11.70 -4.83 16.27
C VAL A 41 -12.54 -5.92 15.64
N PHE A 42 -12.17 -7.17 15.84
CA PHE A 42 -12.89 -8.35 15.34
C PHE A 42 -13.64 -9.02 16.48
N ARG A 43 -14.80 -9.59 16.17
CA ARG A 43 -15.67 -10.32 17.09
C ARG A 43 -15.92 -11.71 16.54
N TYR A 44 -15.73 -12.71 17.40
CA TYR A 44 -15.99 -14.11 17.10
C TYR A 44 -16.88 -14.71 18.19
N ASP A 45 -17.61 -15.77 17.86
CA ASP A 45 -18.20 -16.61 18.90
C ASP A 45 -17.16 -17.49 19.60
N LEU A 46 -17.59 -18.26 20.61
CA LEU A 46 -16.73 -19.18 21.34
C LEU A 46 -16.16 -20.33 20.49
N GLY A 47 -16.72 -20.58 19.31
CA GLY A 47 -16.18 -21.53 18.33
C GLY A 47 -15.22 -20.86 17.34
N TYR A 48 -14.74 -19.65 17.63
CA TYR A 48 -13.90 -18.84 16.74
C TYR A 48 -14.53 -18.52 15.38
N ARG A 49 -15.87 -18.60 15.24
CA ARG A 49 -16.55 -18.19 14.00
C ARG A 49 -16.73 -16.69 13.97
N PHE A 50 -16.27 -16.06 12.89
CA PHE A 50 -16.30 -14.61 12.72
C PHE A 50 -17.75 -14.09 12.69
N LYS A 51 -18.06 -13.13 13.58
CA LYS A 51 -19.38 -12.48 13.69
C LYS A 51 -19.41 -11.11 13.04
N GLY A 52 -18.25 -10.47 12.90
CA GLY A 52 -18.12 -9.12 12.38
C GLY A 52 -17.10 -8.31 13.18
N GLY A 53 -17.01 -7.03 12.92
CA GLY A 53 -16.02 -6.16 13.53
C GLY A 53 -16.24 -4.69 13.22
N SER A 54 -15.30 -3.87 13.65
CA SER A 54 -15.34 -2.42 13.48
C SER A 54 -13.96 -1.88 13.17
N ILE A 55 -13.91 -0.85 12.34
CA ILE A 55 -12.73 -0.02 12.12
C ILE A 55 -12.90 1.20 13.00
N ILE A 56 -11.89 1.48 13.81
CA ILE A 56 -11.90 2.58 14.77
C ILE A 56 -10.78 3.54 14.39
N SER A 57 -11.07 4.83 14.37
CA SER A 57 -10.09 5.90 14.22
C SER A 57 -10.34 6.95 15.29
N ALA A 58 -9.30 7.26 16.08
CA ALA A 58 -9.38 8.19 17.21
C ALA A 58 -10.61 7.93 18.12
N GLY A 59 -10.81 6.66 18.47
CA GLY A 59 -11.90 6.21 19.34
C GLY A 59 -13.30 6.21 18.71
N LYS A 60 -13.45 6.65 17.45
CA LYS A 60 -14.74 6.64 16.73
C LYS A 60 -14.78 5.48 15.74
N THR A 61 -15.92 4.79 15.68
CA THR A 61 -16.15 3.78 14.64
C THR A 61 -16.31 4.49 13.29
N THR A 62 -15.42 4.20 12.35
CA THR A 62 -15.40 4.78 10.99
C THR A 62 -15.78 3.77 9.91
N GLY A 63 -15.89 2.49 10.27
CA GLY A 63 -16.34 1.44 9.36
C GLY A 63 -16.73 0.16 10.10
N GLU A 64 -17.42 -0.72 9.38
CA GLU A 64 -17.80 -2.04 9.86
C GLU A 64 -17.06 -3.13 9.09
N ILE A 65 -16.71 -4.21 9.79
CA ILE A 65 -16.15 -5.41 9.18
C ILE A 65 -17.26 -6.47 9.22
N ARG A 66 -17.66 -6.98 8.07
CA ARG A 66 -18.75 -7.96 7.98
C ARG A 66 -18.23 -9.31 7.50
N PRO A 67 -18.82 -10.43 7.96
CA PRO A 67 -18.57 -11.72 7.35
C PRO A 67 -18.87 -11.63 5.85
N GLY A 68 -17.95 -12.12 5.02
CA GLY A 68 -18.25 -12.32 3.60
C GLY A 68 -19.38 -13.34 3.41
N PRO A 69 -19.99 -13.41 2.22
CA PRO A 69 -20.81 -14.57 1.86
C PRO A 69 -19.97 -15.84 2.10
N ALA A 70 -20.59 -16.88 2.68
CA ALA A 70 -19.90 -18.13 2.95
C ALA A 70 -19.17 -18.57 1.68
N PRO A 71 -17.85 -18.83 1.73
CA PRO A 71 -17.12 -19.24 0.55
C PRO A 71 -17.79 -20.49 -0.02
N MET A 72 -17.86 -20.60 -1.35
CA MET A 72 -18.49 -21.75 -2.03
C MET A 72 -17.87 -23.09 -1.61
N SER A 73 -16.67 -23.07 -1.03
CA SER A 73 -16.02 -24.20 -0.37
C SER A 73 -16.79 -24.73 0.85
N ASP A 74 -17.49 -23.91 1.64
CA ASP A 74 -18.30 -24.38 2.77
C ASP A 74 -19.55 -25.17 2.30
N LEU A 75 -20.07 -24.82 1.11
CA LEU A 75 -21.12 -25.58 0.43
C LEU A 75 -20.64 -26.96 -0.06
N LEU A 76 -19.34 -27.09 -0.36
CA LEU A 76 -18.71 -28.35 -0.78
C LEU A 76 -18.20 -29.17 0.43
N MET A 77 -17.64 -28.52 1.45
CA MET A 77 -17.05 -29.12 2.65
C MET A 77 -18.08 -29.48 3.71
N GLY A 78 -19.27 -28.85 3.71
CA GLY A 78 -20.41 -29.30 4.52
C GLY A 78 -20.85 -30.75 4.22
N LYS A 79 -20.47 -31.31 3.06
CA LYS A 79 -20.64 -32.73 2.73
C LYS A 79 -19.49 -33.64 3.19
N LEU A 80 -18.38 -33.08 3.68
CA LEU A 80 -17.19 -33.80 4.14
C LEU A 80 -17.04 -33.77 5.68
N GLN A 81 -18.12 -33.53 6.43
CA GLN A 81 -18.15 -33.56 7.91
C GLN A 81 -17.93 -34.96 8.53
N ASN A 82 -17.07 -35.78 7.94
CA ASN A 82 -16.54 -36.98 8.60
C ASN A 82 -15.23 -37.45 7.97
N PRO A 83 -14.06 -36.83 8.28
CA PRO A 83 -12.79 -37.35 7.82
C PRO A 83 -12.31 -38.42 8.81
N ASN A 84 -13.09 -39.50 8.97
CA ASN A 84 -12.46 -40.78 9.29
C ASN A 84 -11.80 -41.29 8.00
N LEU A 85 -10.81 -40.55 7.50
CA LEU A 85 -9.91 -41.02 6.47
C LEU A 85 -8.99 -42.04 7.14
N LYS A 86 -9.52 -43.24 7.34
CA LYS A 86 -8.71 -44.41 7.64
C LYS A 86 -7.84 -44.65 6.41
N GLY A 87 -6.52 -44.68 6.59
CA GLY A 87 -5.63 -45.23 5.59
C GLY A 87 -6.12 -46.61 5.15
N SER A 88 -5.80 -47.00 3.93
CA SER A 88 -6.16 -48.31 3.37
C SER A 88 -5.68 -49.49 4.22
N SER A 89 -4.72 -49.28 5.11
CA SER A 89 -4.23 -50.26 6.08
C SER A 89 -4.28 -49.72 7.53
N PRO A 90 -4.60 -50.56 8.53
CA PRO A 90 -4.48 -50.22 9.95
C PRO A 90 -3.02 -49.98 10.42
N LYS A 91 -2.04 -50.04 9.51
CA LYS A 91 -0.62 -49.77 9.77
C LYS A 91 -0.07 -48.52 9.05
N ASP A 92 -0.88 -47.81 8.27
CA ASP A 92 -0.41 -46.62 7.57
C ASP A 92 -0.35 -45.42 8.54
N PRO A 93 0.73 -44.61 8.53
CA PRO A 93 0.85 -43.47 9.44
C PRO A 93 -0.24 -42.44 9.17
N LEU A 94 -0.71 -41.82 10.27
CA LEU A 94 -1.69 -40.74 10.24
C LEU A 94 -1.19 -39.60 9.34
N MET A 95 -1.98 -39.25 8.33
CA MET A 95 -1.74 -38.08 7.49
C MET A 95 -1.80 -36.83 8.36
N LEU A 96 -0.70 -36.08 8.46
CA LEU A 96 -0.67 -34.83 9.21
C LEU A 96 -1.22 -33.74 8.29
N ILE A 97 -2.39 -33.23 8.65
CA ILE A 97 -2.98 -32.06 7.99
C ILE A 97 -2.56 -30.84 8.80
N THR A 98 -1.78 -29.94 8.20
CA THR A 98 -1.55 -28.62 8.78
C THR A 98 -2.46 -27.61 8.09
N GLU A 99 -3.19 -26.86 8.89
CA GLU A 99 -3.99 -25.74 8.45
C GLU A 99 -3.18 -24.45 8.63
N SER A 100 -3.02 -23.69 7.55
CA SER A 100 -2.46 -22.35 7.58
C SER A 100 -3.53 -21.37 7.15
N CYS A 101 -4.00 -20.54 8.09
CA CYS A 101 -5.01 -19.54 7.83
C CYS A 101 -4.39 -18.15 7.72
N GLY A 102 -4.72 -17.45 6.64
CA GLY A 102 -4.43 -16.03 6.45
C GLY A 102 -5.73 -15.23 6.37
N TRP A 103 -5.73 -14.03 6.95
CA TRP A 103 -6.81 -13.08 6.72
C TRP A 103 -6.57 -12.33 5.41
N SER A 104 -7.58 -12.37 4.54
CA SER A 104 -7.65 -11.60 3.31
C SER A 104 -8.76 -10.55 3.43
N GLN A 105 -8.55 -9.40 2.81
CA GLN A 105 -9.51 -8.30 2.85
C GLN A 105 -9.77 -7.79 1.43
N GLU A 106 -11.05 -7.67 1.11
CA GLU A 106 -11.58 -6.99 -0.07
C GLU A 106 -12.41 -5.80 0.39
N TRP A 107 -12.49 -4.73 -0.41
CA TRP A 107 -13.43 -3.64 -0.12
C TRP A 107 -13.92 -2.98 -1.39
N TYR A 108 -15.05 -2.30 -1.25
CA TYR A 108 -15.63 -1.44 -2.28
C TYR A 108 -16.36 -0.26 -1.62
N ILE A 109 -16.55 0.81 -2.40
CA ILE A 109 -17.51 1.87 -2.04
C ILE A 109 -18.85 1.45 -2.63
N ASP A 110 -19.86 1.27 -1.78
CA ASP A 110 -21.19 0.88 -2.23
C ASP A 110 -21.91 2.02 -2.97
N GLY A 111 -23.10 1.73 -3.49
CA GLY A 111 -23.92 2.71 -4.22
C GLY A 111 -24.39 3.90 -3.38
N GLU A 112 -24.20 3.87 -2.06
CA GLU A 112 -24.56 4.93 -1.11
C GLU A 112 -23.32 5.74 -0.65
N GLY A 113 -22.13 5.41 -1.17
CA GLY A 113 -20.88 6.07 -0.80
C GLY A 113 -20.23 5.50 0.48
N GLY A 114 -20.75 4.41 1.02
CA GLY A 114 -20.22 3.74 2.21
C GLY A 114 -19.01 2.86 1.87
N LEU A 115 -17.92 2.99 2.63
CA LEU A 115 -16.79 2.06 2.56
C LEU A 115 -17.19 0.72 3.19
N THR A 116 -17.30 -0.33 2.37
CA THR A 116 -17.59 -1.70 2.80
C THR A 116 -16.32 -2.54 2.72
N ILE A 117 -15.86 -3.08 3.85
CA ILE A 117 -14.71 -3.99 3.91
C ILE A 117 -15.18 -5.42 4.23
N HIS A 118 -14.96 -6.31 3.27
CA HIS A 118 -15.09 -7.76 3.44
C HIS A 118 -13.77 -8.31 3.96
N SER A 119 -13.80 -8.94 5.13
CA SER A 119 -12.69 -9.75 5.61
C SER A 119 -13.08 -11.21 5.56
N TYR A 120 -12.25 -12.03 4.92
CA TYR A 120 -12.42 -13.47 4.91
C TYR A 120 -11.12 -14.14 5.33
N MET A 121 -11.24 -15.23 6.07
CA MET A 121 -10.11 -16.07 6.43
C MET A 121 -9.96 -17.12 5.34
N SER A 122 -8.85 -17.07 4.61
CA SER A 122 -8.48 -18.11 3.65
C SER A 122 -7.54 -19.08 4.35
N CYS A 123 -8.01 -20.31 4.55
CA CYS A 123 -7.19 -21.39 5.06
C CYS A 123 -6.71 -22.27 3.92
N SER A 124 -5.40 -22.52 3.87
CA SER A 124 -4.81 -23.57 3.05
C SER A 124 -4.50 -24.77 3.93
N TYR A 125 -4.81 -25.97 3.42
CA TYR A 125 -4.52 -27.22 4.08
C TYR A 125 -3.36 -27.88 3.36
N ASN A 126 -2.26 -28.13 4.07
CA ASN A 126 -1.15 -28.92 3.57
C ASN A 126 -1.25 -30.32 4.16
N PHE A 127 -1.14 -31.32 3.29
CA PHE A 127 -1.17 -32.72 3.66
C PHE A 127 0.27 -33.22 3.66
N TYR A 128 0.82 -33.50 4.83
CA TYR A 128 2.08 -34.22 4.96
C TYR A 128 1.77 -35.70 5.09
N GLN A 129 2.11 -36.44 4.04
CA GLN A 129 2.19 -37.89 4.12
C GLN A 129 3.57 -38.20 4.70
N ASP A 130 3.61 -38.71 5.93
CA ASP A 130 4.86 -39.09 6.60
C ASP A 130 5.41 -40.38 5.99
N MET A 131 5.92 -40.27 4.75
CA MET A 131 6.80 -41.23 4.08
C MET A 131 7.69 -40.48 3.08
N MET A 132 8.46 -39.51 3.58
CA MET A 132 9.63 -39.02 2.86
C MET A 132 10.88 -39.71 3.40
N TRP A 133 10.92 -41.04 3.21
CA TRP A 133 12.20 -41.77 3.22
C TRP A 133 12.19 -42.83 2.11
N SER A 134 13.08 -42.59 1.13
CA SER A 134 13.50 -43.47 0.04
C SER A 134 12.45 -43.93 -0.98
N ILE A 135 12.39 -43.22 -2.12
CA ILE A 135 11.99 -43.81 -3.42
C ILE A 135 13.07 -43.57 -4.49
N SER A 136 14.26 -43.06 -4.14
CA SER A 136 15.36 -42.92 -5.11
C SER A 136 16.07 -44.24 -5.44
N ASP A 137 15.81 -45.35 -4.74
CA ASP A 137 16.76 -46.49 -4.76
C ASP A 137 16.24 -47.82 -5.35
N ASP A 138 15.02 -47.92 -5.92
CA ASP A 138 14.51 -49.25 -6.37
C ASP A 138 13.77 -49.30 -7.71
N PHE A 139 14.15 -48.47 -8.68
CA PHE A 139 13.97 -48.83 -10.10
C PHE A 139 15.33 -49.12 -10.74
N GLY A 140 15.72 -50.39 -10.63
CA GLY A 140 16.82 -50.98 -11.35
C GLY A 140 16.67 -50.78 -12.87
N GLY A 141 17.63 -50.07 -13.44
CA GLY A 141 17.84 -49.89 -14.87
C GLY A 141 19.28 -49.45 -15.08
N GLY A 142 20.12 -50.38 -15.49
CA GLY A 142 21.57 -50.26 -15.42
C GLY A 142 22.19 -49.21 -16.35
N GLY A 143 23.41 -48.83 -15.98
CA GLY A 143 24.43 -48.42 -16.94
C GLY A 143 24.95 -47.01 -16.75
N GLY A 144 26.27 -46.92 -16.53
CA GLY A 144 27.05 -45.74 -16.88
C GLY A 144 27.61 -44.99 -15.67
N GLY A 145 28.89 -45.23 -15.41
CA GLY A 145 29.66 -44.56 -14.36
C GLY A 145 29.75 -43.06 -14.56
N GLY A 146 29.70 -42.35 -13.43
CA GLY A 146 30.09 -40.96 -13.29
C GLY A 146 30.42 -40.72 -11.82
N GLU A 147 31.71 -40.72 -11.49
CA GLU A 147 32.22 -40.34 -10.18
C GLU A 147 31.82 -38.88 -9.89
N TYR A 148 30.81 -38.67 -9.04
CA TYR A 148 30.60 -37.41 -8.36
C TYR A 148 30.96 -37.59 -6.89
N TYR A 149 32.18 -37.15 -6.55
CA TYR A 149 32.63 -36.91 -5.19
C TYR A 149 31.74 -35.82 -4.57
N TYR A 150 30.78 -36.21 -3.72
CA TYR A 150 30.23 -35.30 -2.73
C TYR A 150 31.10 -35.37 -1.48
N GLU A 151 32.14 -34.55 -1.47
CA GLU A 151 32.93 -34.26 -0.28
C GLU A 151 32.05 -33.52 0.72
N TYR A 152 31.54 -34.23 1.72
CA TYR A 152 30.99 -33.64 2.94
C TYR A 152 32.15 -33.04 3.75
N GLY A 153 32.66 -31.89 3.28
CA GLY A 153 33.57 -31.04 4.01
C GLY A 153 32.82 -30.36 5.16
N SER A 154 32.88 -30.97 6.35
CA SER A 154 32.49 -30.33 7.61
C SER A 154 33.51 -29.25 7.96
N GLY A 155 33.37 -28.08 7.33
CA GLY A 155 34.13 -26.87 7.65
C GLY A 155 33.52 -26.15 8.83
N GLY A 156 34.12 -26.31 10.02
CA GLY A 156 33.80 -25.52 11.21
C GLY A 156 34.08 -24.04 10.96
N SER A 157 33.02 -23.26 10.68
CA SER A 157 33.08 -21.81 10.65
C SER A 157 32.91 -21.29 12.07
N GLY A 158 33.98 -20.69 12.60
CA GLY A 158 33.96 -20.00 13.87
C GLY A 158 32.87 -18.94 13.89
N SER A 159 31.91 -19.14 14.79
CA SER A 159 30.88 -18.18 15.14
C SER A 159 31.53 -16.93 15.73
N THR A 160 31.94 -15.99 14.87
CA THR A 160 31.98 -14.59 15.25
C THR A 160 30.54 -14.21 15.59
N GLY A 161 30.33 -13.64 16.78
CA GLY A 161 29.00 -13.36 17.33
C GLY A 161 28.09 -12.59 16.36
N PRO A 162 26.77 -12.53 16.63
CA PRO A 162 25.81 -11.92 15.74
C PRO A 162 26.28 -10.50 15.39
N VAL A 163 26.76 -10.33 14.16
CA VAL A 163 27.05 -9.01 13.61
C VAL A 163 25.68 -8.39 13.51
N ASN A 164 25.36 -7.50 14.45
CA ASN A 164 24.11 -6.76 14.43
C ASN A 164 24.12 -6.03 13.08
N PRO A 165 23.26 -6.42 12.11
CA PRO A 165 23.29 -5.81 10.79
C PRO A 165 23.12 -4.30 11.00
N ALA A 166 24.01 -3.52 10.38
CA ALA A 166 23.91 -2.07 10.45
C ALA A 166 22.47 -1.67 10.11
N VAL A 167 21.85 -0.86 10.97
CA VAL A 167 20.49 -0.36 10.73
C VAL A 167 20.49 0.26 9.33
N PRO A 168 19.66 -0.21 8.40
CA PRO A 168 19.65 0.33 7.04
C PRO A 168 19.42 1.84 7.13
N GLU A 169 20.12 2.60 6.27
CA GLU A 169 19.95 4.05 6.24
C GLU A 169 18.46 4.40 6.11
N PRO A 170 17.97 5.43 6.82
CA PRO A 170 16.59 5.85 6.70
C PRO A 170 16.25 6.07 5.22
N SER A 171 15.11 5.54 4.77
CA SER A 171 14.64 5.82 3.42
C SER A 171 14.44 7.30 3.26
N ASN A 172 15.30 7.92 2.46
CA ASN A 172 15.15 9.30 2.08
C ASN A 172 14.33 9.37 0.81
N LEU A 173 13.30 10.19 0.83
CA LEU A 173 12.57 10.51 -0.38
C LEU A 173 13.54 11.23 -1.34
N PRO A 174 13.36 11.06 -2.66
CA PRO A 174 14.16 11.76 -3.65
C PRO A 174 14.09 13.26 -3.40
N MET A 175 15.24 13.93 -3.29
CA MET A 175 15.34 15.38 -3.05
C MET A 175 14.70 15.86 -1.74
N GLU A 176 14.55 14.99 -0.74
CA GLU A 176 14.05 15.37 0.58
C GLU A 176 14.91 16.45 1.27
N ASP A 177 16.20 16.50 0.95
CA ASP A 177 17.15 17.50 1.44
C ASP A 177 17.04 18.86 0.72
N ALA A 178 16.16 18.98 -0.28
CA ALA A 178 15.93 20.24 -0.97
C ALA A 178 15.33 21.28 -0.04
N LYS A 179 15.64 22.56 -0.31
CA LYS A 179 15.09 23.66 0.49
C LYS A 179 13.58 23.79 0.26
N PRO A 180 12.79 23.95 1.32
CA PRO A 180 11.36 24.22 1.18
C PRO A 180 11.10 25.48 0.37
N VAL A 181 10.08 25.42 -0.48
CA VAL A 181 9.65 26.55 -1.29
C VAL A 181 8.29 27.06 -0.86
N ASP A 182 8.02 28.33 -1.13
CA ASP A 182 6.71 28.94 -0.97
C ASP A 182 5.87 28.63 -2.22
N PRO A 183 4.84 27.77 -2.13
CA PRO A 183 4.07 27.35 -3.29
C PRO A 183 3.37 28.51 -3.99
N LYS A 184 2.99 29.56 -3.23
CA LYS A 184 2.36 30.75 -3.79
C LYS A 184 3.34 31.48 -4.70
N LYS A 185 4.56 31.73 -4.23
CA LYS A 185 5.60 32.40 -5.04
C LYS A 185 6.02 31.58 -6.26
N MET A 186 5.99 30.25 -6.17
CA MET A 186 6.22 29.39 -7.33
C MET A 186 5.13 29.57 -8.39
N MET A 187 3.86 29.61 -7.98
CA MET A 187 2.72 29.78 -8.90
C MET A 187 2.58 31.21 -9.44
N ASP A 188 3.00 32.24 -8.70
CA ASP A 188 2.95 33.64 -9.13
C ASP A 188 3.71 33.86 -10.45
N CYS A 189 4.72 33.02 -10.75
CA CYS A 189 5.44 33.05 -12.02
C CYS A 189 4.53 32.95 -13.26
N PHE A 190 3.42 32.20 -13.18
CA PHE A 190 2.54 32.03 -14.34
C PHE A 190 1.79 33.31 -14.74
N SER A 191 1.80 34.33 -13.89
CA SER A 191 1.27 35.66 -14.21
C SER A 191 2.13 36.43 -15.24
N LEU A 192 3.41 36.07 -15.38
CA LEU A 192 4.35 36.70 -16.32
C LEU A 192 4.03 36.40 -17.79
N ILE A 193 3.29 35.32 -18.05
CA ILE A 193 2.81 34.97 -19.38
C ILE A 193 1.34 35.37 -19.49
N THR A 194 0.99 36.22 -20.45
CA THR A 194 -0.41 36.60 -20.68
C THR A 194 -1.21 35.39 -21.15
N THR A 195 -2.44 35.26 -20.65
CA THR A 195 -3.33 34.12 -20.92
C THR A 195 -3.87 34.03 -22.36
N PRO A 196 -4.12 35.12 -23.11
CA PRO A 196 -4.63 34.99 -24.48
C PRO A 196 -3.69 34.13 -25.33
N ASN A 197 -4.25 33.06 -25.92
CA ASN A 197 -3.54 32.07 -26.75
C ASN A 197 -2.42 31.29 -26.02
N ALA A 198 -2.39 31.29 -24.69
CA ALA A 198 -1.46 30.46 -23.94
C ALA A 198 -1.90 28.99 -23.96
N ALA A 199 -0.92 28.08 -24.04
CA ALA A 199 -1.11 26.65 -23.85
C ALA A 199 -0.78 26.28 -22.40
N PHE A 200 -1.57 25.37 -21.82
CA PHE A 200 -1.43 24.93 -20.45
C PHE A 200 -1.29 23.41 -20.43
N THR A 201 -0.23 22.93 -19.79
CA THR A 201 -0.02 21.51 -19.58
C THR A 201 0.21 21.22 -18.11
N VAL A 202 -0.33 20.09 -17.67
CA VAL A 202 -0.15 19.55 -16.33
C VAL A 202 0.40 18.15 -16.51
N ARG A 203 1.48 17.83 -15.81
CA ARG A 203 2.12 16.53 -15.89
C ARG A 203 2.28 15.94 -14.50
N VAL A 204 1.78 14.72 -14.34
CA VAL A 204 2.01 13.90 -13.15
C VAL A 204 3.30 13.15 -13.38
N LEU A 205 4.24 13.25 -12.44
CA LEU A 205 5.53 12.59 -12.48
C LEU A 205 5.59 11.58 -11.35
N VAL A 206 5.90 10.33 -11.68
CA VAL A 206 5.98 9.24 -10.70
C VAL A 206 7.40 8.69 -10.74
N LEU A 207 8.09 8.81 -9.60
CA LEU A 207 9.23 7.99 -9.29
C LEU A 207 8.72 6.71 -8.61
N GLU A 208 8.85 5.58 -9.28
CA GLU A 208 8.46 4.29 -8.69
C GLU A 208 9.56 3.80 -7.75
N PRO A 209 9.22 3.18 -6.61
CA PRO A 209 10.24 2.57 -5.74
C PRO A 209 11.00 1.45 -6.46
N PHE A 210 10.30 0.68 -7.29
CA PHE A 210 10.89 -0.25 -8.23
C PHE A 210 10.09 -0.22 -9.55
N ALA A 211 10.75 0.27 -10.60
CA ALA A 211 10.15 0.56 -11.90
C ALA A 211 9.31 -0.60 -12.43
N GLY A 212 8.08 -0.31 -12.87
CA GLY A 212 7.20 -1.31 -13.49
C GLY A 212 6.56 -2.30 -12.53
N THR A 213 6.65 -2.11 -11.20
CA THR A 213 6.07 -3.03 -10.22
C THR A 213 5.14 -2.35 -9.24
N SER A 214 4.31 -3.16 -8.58
CA SER A 214 3.48 -2.73 -7.45
C SER A 214 4.23 -2.74 -6.11
N PHE A 215 5.56 -2.95 -6.13
CA PHE A 215 6.35 -3.08 -4.92
C PHE A 215 6.29 -1.80 -4.08
N ASN A 216 5.88 -1.90 -2.82
CA ASN A 216 5.66 -0.76 -1.93
C ASN A 216 5.90 -1.13 -0.45
N VAL A 217 6.65 -2.21 -0.19
CA VAL A 217 6.86 -2.75 1.16
C VAL A 217 8.36 -2.92 1.43
N GLY A 218 8.86 -2.22 2.44
CA GLY A 218 10.21 -2.41 2.96
C GLY A 218 11.01 -1.12 3.13
N PRO A 219 12.21 -1.20 3.74
CA PRO A 219 13.17 -0.09 3.74
C PRO A 219 13.43 0.34 2.29
N ASN A 220 13.43 1.65 2.03
CA ASN A 220 13.68 2.22 0.69
C ASN A 220 12.65 1.87 -0.39
N SER A 221 11.46 1.37 0.00
CA SER A 221 10.36 1.07 -0.93
C SER A 221 9.43 2.26 -1.17
N PHE A 222 9.95 3.48 -0.98
CA PHE A 222 9.19 4.71 -1.09
C PHE A 222 9.51 5.38 -2.43
N GLY A 223 8.54 5.42 -3.32
CA GLY A 223 8.60 6.27 -4.51
C GLY A 223 8.31 7.72 -4.18
N HIS A 224 8.08 8.53 -5.22
CA HIS A 224 7.58 9.89 -5.06
C HIS A 224 6.62 10.26 -6.19
N VAL A 225 5.64 11.11 -5.91
CA VAL A 225 4.78 11.70 -6.94
C VAL A 225 4.88 13.21 -6.86
N ALA A 226 5.22 13.83 -7.99
CA ALA A 226 5.27 15.27 -8.14
C ALA A 226 4.32 15.71 -9.26
N ILE A 227 3.92 16.98 -9.22
CA ILE A 227 3.13 17.62 -10.27
C ILE A 227 3.94 18.73 -10.92
N GLN A 228 3.95 18.74 -12.25
CA GLN A 228 4.57 19.76 -13.07
C GLN A 228 3.50 20.55 -13.80
N LEU A 229 3.58 21.87 -13.71
CA LEU A 229 2.71 22.80 -14.40
C LEU A 229 3.55 23.56 -15.42
N SER A 230 3.08 23.66 -16.65
CA SER A 230 3.69 24.50 -17.67
C SER A 230 2.66 25.40 -18.34
N LYS A 231 3.05 26.66 -18.52
CA LYS A 231 2.31 27.66 -19.29
C LYS A 231 3.23 28.19 -20.39
N THR A 232 2.77 28.14 -21.63
CA THR A 232 3.52 28.62 -22.80
C THR A 232 2.72 29.68 -23.52
N GLY A 233 3.32 30.85 -23.77
CA GLY A 233 2.69 31.96 -24.48
C GLY A 233 3.69 33.08 -24.75
N ASN A 234 3.46 33.87 -25.79
CA ASN A 234 4.34 34.98 -26.22
C ASN A 234 5.83 34.58 -26.37
N GLY A 235 6.10 33.37 -26.87
CA GLY A 235 7.46 32.85 -27.04
C GLY A 235 8.18 32.47 -25.73
N GLN A 236 7.49 32.49 -24.60
CA GLN A 236 8.04 32.08 -23.29
C GLN A 236 7.32 30.84 -22.77
N THR A 237 8.05 30.01 -22.03
CA THR A 237 7.50 28.89 -21.27
C THR A 237 7.96 29.02 -19.82
N ILE A 238 7.02 28.93 -18.90
CA ILE A 238 7.31 28.79 -17.47
C ILE A 238 6.90 27.38 -17.08
N THR A 239 7.78 26.69 -16.36
CA THR A 239 7.55 25.35 -15.81
C THR A 239 7.88 25.37 -14.33
N GLN A 240 6.99 24.80 -13.51
CA GLN A 240 7.19 24.62 -12.08
C GLN A 240 6.86 23.18 -11.73
N THR A 241 7.74 22.52 -10.99
CA THR A 241 7.53 21.15 -10.51
C THR A 241 7.60 21.12 -9.00
N MET A 242 6.66 20.45 -8.36
CA MET A 242 6.64 20.34 -6.90
C MET A 242 5.95 19.09 -6.40
N GLY A 243 6.30 18.72 -5.18
CA GLY A 243 5.82 17.56 -4.47
C GLY A 243 5.67 17.86 -2.98
N LEU A 244 4.85 17.04 -2.32
CA LEU A 244 4.64 17.10 -0.88
C LEU A 244 5.58 16.12 -0.17
N TYR A 245 6.26 16.62 0.85
CA TYR A 245 7.24 15.88 1.65
C TYR A 245 6.89 15.96 3.14
N PRO A 246 7.26 14.95 3.94
CA PRO A 246 7.25 15.06 5.38
C PRO A 246 8.34 16.02 5.87
N THR A 247 8.17 16.58 7.06
CA THR A 247 9.23 17.30 7.79
C THR A 247 9.86 16.46 8.89
N GLY A 248 9.27 15.30 9.22
CA GLY A 248 9.78 14.39 10.25
C GLY A 248 11.09 13.70 9.84
N THR A 249 11.75 13.04 10.78
CA THR A 249 12.93 12.19 10.51
C THR A 249 12.68 10.78 10.99
N GLY A 250 13.30 9.77 10.35
CA GLY A 250 13.09 8.37 10.70
C GLY A 250 11.61 7.99 10.73
N ILE A 251 11.15 7.46 11.86
CA ILE A 251 9.75 7.03 12.05
C ILE A 251 8.76 8.21 12.13
N ASP A 252 9.23 9.40 12.52
CA ASP A 252 8.37 10.59 12.58
C ASP A 252 7.92 11.02 11.17
N LYS A 253 8.59 10.55 10.10
CA LYS A 253 8.13 10.76 8.71
C LYS A 253 6.76 10.15 8.44
N LEU A 254 6.36 9.11 9.20
CA LEU A 254 5.09 8.43 8.99
C LEU A 254 3.90 9.38 9.25
N GLU A 255 4.02 10.28 10.22
CA GLU A 255 3.04 11.31 10.49
C GLU A 255 3.73 12.58 11.01
N SER A 256 3.78 13.59 10.16
CA SER A 256 4.48 14.85 10.46
C SER A 256 3.80 16.03 9.77
N ARG A 257 4.42 17.20 9.89
CA ARG A 257 4.01 18.34 9.07
C ARG A 257 4.40 18.10 7.61
N GLY A 258 3.53 18.52 6.70
CA GLY A 258 3.84 18.58 5.28
C GLY A 258 4.70 19.80 4.93
N GLN A 259 5.55 19.66 3.93
CA GLN A 259 6.25 20.76 3.27
C GLN A 259 6.28 20.56 1.76
N ILE A 260 6.26 21.65 1.01
CA ILE A 260 6.38 21.60 -0.45
C ILE A 260 7.83 21.89 -0.81
N LEU A 261 8.40 20.98 -1.59
CA LEU A 261 9.74 21.15 -2.15
C LEU A 261 9.62 21.42 -3.66
N ASP A 262 10.63 22.09 -4.20
CA ASP A 262 10.80 22.20 -5.65
C ASP A 262 11.37 20.90 -6.18
N ASN A 263 10.65 20.28 -7.10
CA ASN A 263 11.04 19.04 -7.75
C ASN A 263 11.68 19.28 -9.12
N GLY A 264 12.22 20.46 -9.38
CA GLY A 264 13.11 20.69 -10.52
C GLY A 264 14.23 19.65 -10.57
N ASP A 265 14.58 19.19 -11.78
CA ASP A 265 15.62 18.18 -11.99
C ASP A 265 15.32 16.76 -11.44
N MET A 266 14.07 16.49 -11.03
CA MET A 266 13.66 15.15 -10.60
C MET A 266 13.79 14.12 -11.72
N ARG A 267 14.24 12.92 -11.37
CA ARG A 267 14.10 11.71 -12.21
C ARG A 267 12.73 11.08 -12.01
N TYR A 268 12.18 10.47 -13.05
CA TYR A 268 10.93 9.74 -13.00
C TYR A 268 11.01 8.49 -13.88
N GLU A 269 10.24 7.46 -13.56
CA GLU A 269 10.05 6.28 -14.42
C GLU A 269 8.80 6.44 -15.28
N LEU A 270 7.79 7.11 -14.75
CA LEU A 270 6.49 7.26 -15.39
C LEU A 270 6.00 8.70 -15.32
N SER A 271 5.36 9.16 -16.39
CA SER A 271 4.66 10.44 -16.38
C SER A 271 3.43 10.46 -17.25
N ALA A 272 2.39 11.16 -16.81
CA ALA A 272 1.18 11.40 -17.58
C ALA A 272 0.97 12.89 -17.84
N THR A 273 0.75 13.28 -19.08
CA THR A 273 0.55 14.68 -19.50
C THR A 273 -0.91 14.94 -19.83
N TYR A 274 -1.42 16.07 -19.34
CA TYR A 274 -2.78 16.55 -19.54
C TYR A 274 -2.71 17.95 -20.15
N ALA A 275 -3.26 18.14 -21.33
CA ALA A 275 -3.55 19.47 -21.86
C ALA A 275 -4.82 19.99 -21.19
N VAL A 276 -4.77 21.20 -20.63
CA VAL A 276 -5.88 21.76 -19.85
C VAL A 276 -6.26 23.16 -20.31
N THR A 277 -7.44 23.63 -19.92
CA THR A 277 -7.85 25.01 -20.15
C THR A 277 -7.21 25.94 -19.12
N GLY A 278 -7.20 27.26 -19.41
CA GLY A 278 -6.72 28.25 -18.45
C GLY A 278 -7.53 28.28 -17.14
N GLU A 279 -8.84 27.95 -17.21
CA GLU A 279 -9.69 27.83 -16.02
C GLU A 279 -9.27 26.64 -15.13
N THR A 280 -9.11 25.46 -15.73
CA THR A 280 -8.62 24.26 -15.03
C THR A 280 -7.23 24.50 -14.43
N PHE A 281 -6.34 25.14 -15.19
CA PHE A 281 -5.01 25.51 -14.71
C PHE A 281 -5.06 26.50 -13.53
N GLY A 282 -5.97 27.47 -13.56
CA GLY A 282 -6.18 28.41 -12.46
C GLY A 282 -6.70 27.73 -11.19
N LYS A 283 -7.64 26.78 -11.30
CA LYS A 283 -8.10 25.96 -10.16
C LYS A 283 -6.95 25.16 -9.56
N LEU A 284 -6.08 24.60 -10.40
CA LEU A 284 -4.92 23.84 -9.97
C LEU A 284 -3.91 24.72 -9.23
N ILE A 285 -3.59 25.90 -9.77
CA ILE A 285 -2.76 26.90 -9.10
C ILE A 285 -3.32 27.22 -7.71
N ASN A 286 -4.62 27.53 -7.62
CA ASN A 286 -5.25 27.89 -6.35
C ASN A 286 -5.15 26.77 -5.30
N TYR A 287 -5.31 25.51 -5.72
CA TYR A 287 -5.12 24.37 -4.82
C TYR A 287 -3.67 24.27 -4.34
N ILE A 288 -2.72 24.31 -5.28
CA ILE A 288 -1.29 24.12 -5.03
C ILE A 288 -0.66 25.25 -4.21
N SER A 289 -1.11 26.49 -4.41
CA SER A 289 -0.62 27.67 -3.67
C SER A 289 -0.97 27.67 -2.19
N GLY A 290 -1.88 26.80 -1.74
CA GLY A 290 -2.25 26.70 -0.33
C GLY A 290 -1.15 26.06 0.51
N GLU A 291 -0.99 26.54 1.74
CA GLU A 291 -0.12 25.88 2.72
C GLU A 291 -0.64 24.45 2.99
N ARG A 292 0.28 23.50 3.18
CA ARG A 292 -0.03 22.13 3.59
C ARG A 292 0.69 21.87 4.89
N LYS A 293 -0.07 21.59 5.95
CA LYS A 293 0.46 21.39 7.31
C LYS A 293 0.47 19.94 7.75
N ASP A 294 -0.25 19.08 7.05
CA ASP A 294 -0.41 17.69 7.47
C ASP A 294 0.26 16.79 6.43
N TYR A 295 0.95 15.75 6.92
CA TYR A 295 1.48 14.66 6.13
C TYR A 295 1.23 13.36 6.86
N HIS A 296 0.60 12.40 6.19
CA HIS A 296 0.43 11.04 6.67
C HIS A 296 0.84 10.08 5.57
N PHE A 297 1.77 9.16 5.85
CA PHE A 297 2.34 8.35 4.78
C PHE A 297 1.33 7.40 4.11
N THR A 298 0.20 7.08 4.75
CA THR A 298 -0.85 6.25 4.12
C THR A 298 -1.94 7.06 3.42
N ASP A 299 -2.39 8.16 4.02
CA ASP A 299 -3.69 8.78 3.69
C ASP A 299 -3.54 10.19 3.12
N PHE A 300 -2.39 10.84 3.35
CA PHE A 300 -2.14 12.18 2.83
C PHE A 300 -0.65 12.44 2.62
N ASN A 301 -0.13 11.94 1.50
CA ASN A 301 1.28 12.03 1.12
C ASN A 301 1.45 12.64 -0.29
N CYS A 302 2.63 12.47 -0.90
CA CYS A 302 2.93 12.95 -2.25
C CYS A 302 1.91 12.49 -3.32
N ALA A 303 1.46 11.23 -3.29
CA ALA A 303 0.48 10.70 -4.23
C ALA A 303 -0.91 11.28 -3.99
N SER A 304 -1.36 11.33 -2.72
CA SER A 304 -2.63 11.96 -2.33
C SER A 304 -2.68 13.43 -2.74
N TYR A 305 -1.57 14.15 -2.52
CA TYR A 305 -1.46 15.57 -2.84
C TYR A 305 -1.71 15.83 -4.33
N VAL A 306 -1.04 15.07 -5.20
CA VAL A 306 -1.21 15.21 -6.66
C VAL A 306 -2.59 14.75 -7.12
N TYR A 307 -3.10 13.65 -6.56
CA TYR A 307 -4.46 13.18 -6.85
C TYR A 307 -5.51 14.25 -6.50
N GLN A 308 -5.49 14.77 -5.28
CA GLN A 308 -6.44 15.79 -4.82
C GLN A 308 -6.29 17.12 -5.58
N ALA A 309 -5.07 17.48 -5.99
CA ALA A 309 -4.85 18.63 -6.88
C ALA A 309 -5.57 18.44 -8.23
N GLY A 310 -5.48 17.24 -8.81
CA GLY A 310 -6.24 16.88 -10.01
C GLY A 310 -7.75 16.98 -9.81
N GLN A 311 -8.27 16.39 -8.73
CA GLN A 311 -9.69 16.44 -8.40
C GLN A 311 -10.20 17.88 -8.25
N ALA A 312 -9.47 18.73 -7.53
CA ALA A 312 -9.83 20.15 -7.33
C ALA A 312 -9.90 20.95 -8.63
N ALA A 313 -9.10 20.57 -9.64
CA ALA A 313 -9.09 21.20 -10.95
C ALA A 313 -9.99 20.52 -12.00
N GLY A 314 -10.58 19.36 -11.68
CA GLY A 314 -11.34 18.55 -12.64
C GLY A 314 -10.46 17.82 -13.67
N ILE A 315 -9.19 17.55 -13.33
CA ILE A 315 -8.30 16.73 -14.15
C ILE A 315 -8.50 15.27 -13.73
N PRO A 316 -8.71 14.32 -14.65
CA PRO A 316 -9.00 12.93 -14.33
C PRO A 316 -7.71 12.16 -13.96
N ILE A 317 -6.98 12.64 -12.95
CA ILE A 317 -5.87 11.91 -12.33
C ILE A 317 -6.47 10.74 -11.56
N PRO A 318 -6.04 9.49 -11.80
CA PRO A 318 -6.65 8.32 -11.20
C PRO A 318 -6.27 8.18 -9.72
N ASN A 319 -7.09 7.43 -8.98
CA ASN A 319 -6.91 7.20 -7.56
C ASN A 319 -5.62 6.37 -7.29
N PRO A 320 -4.68 6.85 -6.44
CA PRO A 320 -3.43 6.15 -6.17
C PRO A 320 -3.51 5.09 -5.06
N ILE A 321 -4.71 4.84 -4.50
CA ILE A 321 -4.90 3.82 -3.46
C ILE A 321 -4.56 2.44 -4.00
N THR A 322 -3.68 1.73 -3.29
CA THR A 322 -3.34 0.33 -3.57
C THR A 322 -3.13 -0.42 -2.24
N PRO A 323 -3.25 -1.77 -2.23
CA PRO A 323 -2.88 -2.56 -1.06
C PRO A 323 -1.40 -2.34 -0.69
N VAL A 324 -1.12 -2.17 0.60
CA VAL A 324 0.23 -2.07 1.17
C VAL A 324 0.41 -3.07 2.31
N GLY A 325 1.63 -3.52 2.56
CA GLY A 325 1.94 -4.49 3.61
C GLY A 325 1.91 -5.95 3.13
N ILE A 326 2.36 -6.86 3.99
CA ILE A 326 2.42 -8.29 3.69
C ILE A 326 1.09 -8.93 4.08
N SER A 327 0.55 -9.80 3.23
CA SER A 327 -0.60 -10.64 3.56
C SER A 327 -0.29 -11.48 4.81
N GLY A 328 -0.98 -11.24 5.92
CA GLY A 328 -0.79 -11.98 7.17
C GLY A 328 -1.26 -11.22 8.42
N PRO A 329 -1.09 -11.82 9.61
CA PRO A 329 -1.41 -11.19 10.89
C PRO A 329 -0.55 -9.93 11.08
N GLY A 330 -1.19 -8.76 11.22
CA GLY A 330 -0.53 -7.45 11.14
C GLY A 330 -1.04 -6.59 9.97
N GLY A 331 -1.65 -7.24 8.97
CA GLY A 331 -2.57 -6.66 8.00
C GLY A 331 -1.92 -6.06 6.76
N ALA A 332 -2.42 -6.47 5.59
CA ALA A 332 -2.42 -5.61 4.43
C ALA A 332 -3.37 -4.42 4.71
N GLY A 333 -2.88 -3.21 4.51
CA GLY A 333 -3.64 -1.97 4.55
C GLY A 333 -3.85 -1.42 3.15
N PHE A 334 -4.44 -0.24 3.06
CA PHE A 334 -4.49 0.54 1.83
C PHE A 334 -3.82 1.87 2.09
N ALA A 335 -3.07 2.34 1.11
CA ALA A 335 -2.47 3.65 1.15
C ALA A 335 -2.46 4.24 -0.24
N ASP A 336 -2.50 5.57 -0.30
CA ASP A 336 -2.10 6.32 -1.47
C ASP A 336 -0.60 6.08 -1.67
N THR A 337 -0.19 5.48 -2.78
CA THR A 337 1.25 5.24 -3.00
C THR A 337 1.70 5.67 -4.39
N PRO A 338 2.98 6.03 -4.56
CA PRO A 338 3.57 6.22 -5.88
C PRO A 338 3.39 4.99 -6.79
N ALA A 339 3.56 3.78 -6.27
CA ALA A 339 3.32 2.55 -7.02
C ALA A 339 1.85 2.41 -7.44
N GLY A 340 0.91 2.74 -6.55
CA GLY A 340 -0.52 2.79 -6.84
C GLY A 340 -0.87 3.83 -7.91
N MET A 341 -0.29 5.03 -7.84
CA MET A 341 -0.42 6.06 -8.88
C MET A 341 0.09 5.55 -10.23
N ALA A 342 1.28 4.93 -10.27
CA ALA A 342 1.83 4.37 -11.51
C ALA A 342 0.93 3.29 -12.10
N ALA A 343 0.46 2.34 -11.29
CA ALA A 343 -0.44 1.28 -11.71
C ALA A 343 -1.76 1.85 -12.27
N ALA A 344 -2.36 2.82 -11.57
CA ALA A 344 -3.62 3.43 -11.97
C ALA A 344 -3.48 4.25 -13.27
N LEU A 345 -2.35 4.94 -13.48
CA LEU A 345 -2.06 5.64 -14.74
C LEU A 345 -1.85 4.65 -15.91
N ARG A 346 -1.19 3.51 -15.68
CA ARG A 346 -1.08 2.45 -16.69
C ARG A 346 -2.44 1.86 -17.05
N GLU A 347 -3.29 1.61 -16.06
CA GLU A 347 -4.65 1.14 -16.28
C GLU A 347 -5.47 2.17 -17.09
N GLN A 348 -5.34 3.46 -16.76
CA GLN A 348 -5.98 4.54 -17.50
C GLN A 348 -5.50 4.58 -18.97
N LYS A 349 -4.20 4.40 -19.23
CA LYS A 349 -3.65 4.29 -20.60
C LYS A 349 -4.14 3.04 -21.33
N PHE A 350 -4.31 1.93 -20.63
CA PHE A 350 -4.89 0.72 -21.20
C PHE A 350 -6.35 0.96 -21.64
N LYS A 351 -7.15 1.64 -20.80
CA LYS A 351 -8.54 2.02 -21.11
C LYS A 351 -8.64 3.13 -22.17
N ASN A 352 -7.66 4.03 -22.21
CA ASN A 352 -7.57 5.13 -23.16
C ASN A 352 -6.18 5.13 -23.84
N PRO A 353 -6.02 4.38 -24.95
CA PRO A 353 -4.74 4.31 -25.66
C PRO A 353 -4.22 5.66 -26.19
N ALA A 354 -5.06 6.68 -26.30
CA ALA A 354 -4.66 8.02 -26.73
C ALA A 354 -4.06 8.88 -25.60
N MET A 355 -4.16 8.45 -24.34
CA MET A 355 -3.57 9.16 -23.20
C MET A 355 -2.06 9.34 -23.38
N ASP A 356 -1.56 10.55 -23.14
CA ASP A 356 -0.12 10.82 -23.19
C ASP A 356 0.54 10.30 -21.90
N LEU A 357 1.02 9.06 -21.96
CA LEU A 357 1.73 8.38 -20.90
C LEU A 357 3.13 7.97 -21.38
N ASN A 358 4.16 8.54 -20.77
CA ASN A 358 5.54 8.12 -20.94
C ASN A 358 5.91 7.10 -19.85
N GLN A 359 6.40 5.92 -20.25
CA GLN A 359 6.88 4.86 -19.37
C GLN A 359 8.39 4.57 -19.53
N GLY A 360 9.08 5.32 -20.39
CA GLY A 360 10.54 5.19 -20.59
C GLY A 360 11.37 5.99 -19.59
N GLY A 361 10.72 6.60 -18.61
CA GLY A 361 11.32 7.50 -17.64
C GLY A 361 11.92 8.77 -18.25
N GLY A 362 12.72 9.45 -17.43
CA GLY A 362 13.51 10.60 -17.82
C GLY A 362 13.88 11.49 -16.63
N THR A 363 14.43 12.65 -16.95
CA THR A 363 14.70 13.73 -16.01
C THR A 363 13.95 14.96 -16.50
N ILE A 364 13.21 15.63 -15.63
CA ILE A 364 12.63 16.93 -15.98
C ILE A 364 13.69 18.03 -15.85
N GLY A 365 13.49 19.14 -16.56
CA GLY A 365 14.36 20.31 -16.38
C GLY A 365 14.13 21.01 -15.04
N PRO A 366 14.95 22.03 -14.75
CA PRO A 366 14.79 22.82 -13.53
C PRO A 366 13.48 23.61 -13.60
N SER A 367 12.85 23.78 -12.44
CA SER A 367 11.77 24.74 -12.26
C SER A 367 12.27 26.17 -12.50
N LYS A 368 11.35 27.08 -12.83
CA LYS A 368 11.68 28.52 -12.92
C LYS A 368 12.14 29.08 -11.56
N GLY A 369 11.71 28.44 -10.47
CA GLY A 369 11.93 28.90 -9.10
C GLY A 369 10.89 29.95 -8.68
N PRO A 370 10.99 30.50 -7.47
CA PRO A 370 10.01 31.45 -6.95
C PRO A 370 10.10 32.79 -7.68
N CYS A 371 8.95 33.35 -8.06
CA CYS A 371 8.85 34.70 -8.58
C CYS A 371 8.62 35.70 -7.43
N LYS A 372 9.01 36.96 -7.67
CA LYS A 372 8.93 38.06 -6.70
C LYS A 372 7.76 38.97 -6.98
#